data_AF-A0A2V5ZY57-F1
#
_entry.id   AF-A0A2V5ZY57-F1
#
_cell.length_a   1.000
_cell.length_b   1.000
_cell.length_c   1.000
_cell.angle_alpha   90.00
_cell.angle_beta   90.00
_cell.angle_gamma   90.00
#
_symmetry.space_group_name_H-M   'P 1'
#
loop_
_entity.id
_entity.type
_entity.pdbx_description
1 polymer ?
#
loop_
_entity_poly.entity_id
_entity_poly.type
_entity_poly.pdbx_seq_one_letter_code
_entity_poly.pdbx_strand_id
1 'polypeptide(L)'
;MARQFKPVRFFVVMGAATFVVSGVTAFYTHRAAHGRTAEERAAYAIGEKAGEEAPAGAKLPTDADLNMMAQGYFKQQGSGELQSRDLAFENGYTDGFKKTHHRQGPAQ
;
A
#
# COMPACT_ATOMS: atom_id res chain seq x y z
N MET A 1 37.23 23.57 26.33
CA MET A 1 37.44 23.05 24.96
C MET A 1 36.60 23.86 23.99
N ALA A 2 37.21 24.79 23.25
CA ALA A 2 36.48 25.57 22.25
C ALA A 2 36.32 24.72 20.98
N ARG A 3 35.13 24.13 20.81
CA ARG A 3 34.78 23.41 19.57
C ARG A 3 34.69 24.48 18.48
N GLN A 4 35.71 24.56 17.63
CA GLN A 4 35.81 25.56 16.56
C GLN A 4 34.55 25.49 15.67
N PHE A 5 33.67 26.49 15.80
CA PHE A 5 32.45 26.54 15.02
C PHE A 5 32.84 26.80 13.57
N LYS A 6 32.70 25.78 12.72
CA LYS A 6 32.97 25.86 11.28
C LYS A 6 31.63 26.09 10.58
N PRO A 7 31.28 27.35 10.24
CA PRO A 7 29.95 27.69 9.75
C PRO A 7 29.60 26.91 8.48
N VAL A 8 30.57 26.67 7.60
CA VAL A 8 30.38 25.86 6.37
C VAL A 8 29.88 24.44 6.70
N ARG A 9 30.46 23.78 7.71
CA ARG A 9 30.02 22.43 8.11
C ARG A 9 28.63 22.45 8.72
N PHE A 10 28.30 23.51 9.45
CA PHE A 10 26.98 23.69 10.06
C PHE A 10 25.89 23.86 8.99
N PHE A 11 26.11 24.70 7.98
CA PHE A 11 25.18 24.88 6.86
C PHE A 11 25.00 23.60 6.03
N VAL A 12 26.09 22.86 5.79
CA VAL A 12 26.01 21.57 5.07
C VAL A 12 25.19 20.55 5.85
N VAL A 13 25.39 20.44 7.16
CA VAL A 13 24.62 19.51 8.01
C VAL A 13 23.15 19.92 8.09
N MET A 14 22.85 21.22 8.24
CA MET A 14 21.48 21.72 8.28
C MET A 14 20.76 21.56 6.94
N GLY A 15 21.45 21.81 5.83
CA GLY A 15 20.93 21.57 4.48
C GLY A 15 20.64 20.08 4.23
N ALA A 16 21.57 19.20 4.62
CA ALA A 16 21.36 17.76 4.50
C ALA A 16 20.19 17.28 5.36
N ALA A 17 20.08 17.77 6.61
CA ALA A 17 18.98 17.40 7.51
C ALA A 17 17.62 17.83 6.95
N THR A 18 17.51 19.07 6.47
CA THR A 18 16.26 19.59 5.88
C THR A 18 15.88 18.87 4.59
N PHE A 19 16.86 18.51 3.75
CA PHE A 19 16.60 17.72 2.54
C PHE A 19 16.11 16.30 2.86
N VAL A 20 16.72 15.63 3.84
CA VAL A 20 16.29 14.30 4.29
C VAL A 20 14.88 14.36 4.84
N VAL A 21 14.59 15.30 5.75
CA VAL A 21 13.23 15.47 6.31
C VAL A 21 12.21 15.75 5.21
N SER A 22 12.51 16.68 4.29
CA SER A 22 11.60 17.04 3.20
C SER A 22 11.36 15.90 2.23
N GLY A 23 12.40 15.14 1.89
CA GLY A 23 12.32 13.96 1.04
C GLY A 23 11.51 12.84 1.69
N VAL A 24 11.68 12.61 2.99
CA VAL A 24 10.90 11.62 3.75
C VAL A 24 9.42 12.03 3.78
N THR A 25 9.10 13.27 4.14
CA THR A 25 7.71 13.76 4.14
C THR A 25 7.08 13.63 2.76
N ALA A 26 7.74 14.11 1.71
CA ALA A 26 7.24 13.99 0.34
C ALA A 26 7.07 12.52 -0.08
N PHE A 27 7.96 11.61 0.32
CA PHE A 27 7.82 10.19 0.05
C PHE A 27 6.61 9.58 0.77
N TYR A 28 6.37 9.91 2.04
CA TYR A 28 5.20 9.43 2.78
C TYR A 28 3.90 10.02 2.21
N THR A 29 3.88 11.31 1.87
CA THR A 29 2.70 11.95 1.26
C THR A 29 2.44 11.45 -0.16
N HIS A 30 3.48 11.26 -0.98
CA HIS A 30 3.35 10.69 -2.33
C HIS A 30 2.98 9.20 -2.28
N ARG A 31 3.47 8.45 -1.27
CA ARG A 31 3.01 7.08 -1.03
C ARG A 31 1.54 7.07 -0.64
N ALA A 32 1.10 7.95 0.25
CA ALA A 32 -0.31 8.09 0.60
C ALA A 32 -1.19 8.54 -0.58
N ALA A 33 -0.66 9.34 -1.52
CA ALA A 33 -1.43 9.90 -2.64
C ALA A 33 -1.38 9.08 -3.95
N HIS A 34 -0.30 8.32 -4.21
CA HIS A 34 -0.06 7.64 -5.50
C HIS A 34 0.48 6.21 -5.38
N GLY A 35 0.99 5.80 -4.22
CA GLY A 35 1.67 4.52 -4.08
C GLY A 35 0.85 3.54 -3.27
N ARG A 36 0.22 2.56 -3.96
CA ARG A 36 -0.51 1.46 -3.29
C ARG A 36 0.16 1.10 -1.97
N THR A 37 -0.56 1.22 -0.86
CA THR A 37 -0.02 0.85 0.46
C THR A 37 0.53 -0.58 0.41
N ALA A 38 1.40 -0.96 1.35
CA ALA A 38 1.90 -2.34 1.37
C ALA A 38 0.73 -3.34 1.47
N GLU A 39 -0.36 -2.94 2.14
CA GLU A 39 -1.58 -3.71 2.29
C GLU A 39 -2.36 -3.78 0.98
N GLU A 40 -2.52 -2.66 0.25
CA GLU A 40 -3.13 -2.65 -1.09
C GLU A 40 -2.38 -3.53 -2.08
N ARG A 41 -1.04 -3.52 -2.07
CA ARG A 41 -0.23 -4.38 -2.94
C ARG A 41 -0.40 -5.86 -2.60
N ALA A 42 -0.40 -6.19 -1.31
CA ALA A 42 -0.60 -7.56 -0.87
C ALA A 42 -2.00 -8.06 -1.21
N ALA A 43 -3.03 -7.26 -0.89
CA ALA A 43 -4.41 -7.57 -1.22
C ALA A 43 -4.63 -7.69 -2.72
N TYR A 44 -3.99 -6.85 -3.53
CA TYR A 44 -4.00 -6.95 -4.98
C TYR A 44 -3.41 -8.27 -5.50
N ALA A 45 -2.29 -8.74 -4.94
CA ALA A 45 -1.74 -10.04 -5.31
C ALA A 45 -2.65 -11.21 -4.91
N ILE A 46 -3.31 -11.10 -3.75
CA ILE A 46 -4.31 -12.09 -3.29
C ILE A 46 -5.53 -12.09 -4.22
N GLY A 47 -6.06 -10.91 -4.57
CA GLY A 47 -7.17 -10.76 -5.49
C GLY A 47 -6.86 -11.25 -6.90
N GLU A 48 -5.65 -10.97 -7.40
CA GLU A 48 -5.17 -11.48 -8.69
C GLU A 48 -5.15 -13.01 -8.69
N LYS A 49 -4.53 -13.65 -7.69
CA LYS A 49 -4.57 -15.12 -7.56
C LYS A 49 -5.98 -15.67 -7.42
N ALA A 50 -6.81 -15.05 -6.59
CA ALA A 50 -8.18 -15.49 -6.38
C ALA A 50 -9.00 -15.44 -7.67
N GLY A 51 -8.80 -14.40 -8.51
CA GLY A 51 -9.46 -14.32 -9.80
C GLY A 51 -8.85 -15.21 -10.89
N GLU A 52 -7.59 -15.62 -10.76
CA GLU A 52 -7.01 -16.69 -11.61
C GLU A 52 -7.58 -18.07 -11.31
N GLU A 53 -7.80 -18.37 -10.03
CA GLU A 53 -8.39 -19.65 -9.58
C GLU A 53 -9.92 -19.69 -9.74
N ALA A 54 -10.57 -18.53 -9.79
CA ALA A 54 -12.01 -18.45 -9.88
C ALA A 54 -12.53 -18.76 -11.29
N PRO A 55 -13.65 -19.51 -11.41
CA PRO A 55 -14.28 -19.77 -12.70
C PRO A 55 -14.73 -18.47 -13.38
N ALA A 56 -14.81 -18.49 -14.72
CA ALA A 56 -15.29 -17.36 -15.51
C ALA A 56 -16.68 -16.91 -15.02
N GLY A 57 -16.80 -15.64 -14.62
CA GLY A 57 -18.03 -15.07 -14.07
C GLY A 57 -18.23 -15.25 -12.56
N ALA A 58 -17.20 -15.71 -11.84
CA ALA A 58 -17.21 -15.69 -10.39
C ALA A 58 -17.48 -14.28 -9.84
N LYS A 59 -18.34 -14.21 -8.82
CA LYS A 59 -18.68 -12.96 -8.17
C LYS A 59 -17.55 -12.58 -7.21
N LEU A 60 -17.27 -11.28 -7.11
CA LEU A 60 -16.43 -10.74 -6.04
C LEU A 60 -16.97 -11.21 -4.67
N PRO A 61 -16.09 -11.57 -3.72
CA PRO A 61 -16.47 -11.80 -2.34
C PRO A 61 -17.23 -10.59 -1.77
N THR A 62 -18.11 -10.81 -0.79
CA THR A 62 -18.85 -9.70 -0.19
C THR A 62 -17.92 -8.83 0.65
N ASP A 63 -18.29 -7.56 0.89
CA ASP A 63 -17.51 -6.64 1.73
C ASP A 63 -17.24 -7.24 3.13
N ALA A 64 -18.18 -8.02 3.65
CA ALA A 64 -18.01 -8.75 4.91
C ALA A 64 -16.92 -9.83 4.83
N ASP A 65 -16.83 -10.55 3.71
CA ASP A 65 -15.79 -11.55 3.47
C ASP A 65 -14.42 -10.90 3.30
N LEU A 66 -14.35 -9.78 2.56
CA LEU A 66 -13.13 -9.00 2.39
C LEU A 66 -12.65 -8.42 3.72
N ASN A 67 -13.56 -7.92 4.56
CA ASN A 67 -13.26 -7.45 5.91
C ASN A 67 -12.73 -8.59 6.82
N MET A 68 -13.32 -9.78 6.76
CA MET A 68 -12.79 -10.94 7.49
C MET A 68 -11.40 -11.36 7.02
N MET A 69 -11.13 -11.32 5.71
CA MET A 69 -9.81 -11.59 5.13
C MET A 69 -8.79 -10.54 5.54
N ALA A 70 -9.17 -9.25 5.51
CA ALA A 70 -8.35 -8.13 5.93
C ALA A 70 -7.95 -8.27 7.41
N GLN A 71 -8.92 -8.54 8.29
CA GLN A 71 -8.68 -8.79 9.71
C GLN A 71 -7.77 -10.02 9.93
N GLY A 72 -7.94 -11.09 9.17
CA GLY A 72 -7.05 -12.26 9.22
C GLY A 72 -5.61 -11.91 8.86
N TYR A 73 -5.43 -11.11 7.80
CA TYR A 73 -4.13 -10.63 7.34
C TYR A 73 -3.46 -9.69 8.35
N PHE A 74 -4.22 -8.77 8.95
CA PHE A 74 -3.71 -7.80 9.92
C PHE A 74 -3.40 -8.41 11.29
N LYS A 75 -4.16 -9.44 11.71
CA LYS A 75 -3.83 -10.23 12.91
C LYS A 75 -2.47 -10.90 12.80
N GLN A 76 -2.06 -11.31 11.60
CA GLN A 76 -0.71 -11.86 11.37
C GLN A 76 0.38 -10.79 11.29
N GLN A 77 0.07 -9.59 10.82
CA GLN A 77 1.05 -8.48 10.71
C GLN A 77 1.22 -7.64 11.98
N GLY A 78 0.36 -7.80 12.98
CA GLY A 78 0.52 -7.19 14.31
C GLY A 78 0.63 -5.66 14.29
N SER A 79 -0.33 -4.94 13.70
CA SER A 79 -0.21 -3.48 13.56
C SER A 79 -1.56 -2.73 13.53
N GLY A 80 -1.53 -1.48 13.99
CA GLY A 80 -2.66 -0.58 14.35
C GLY A 80 -3.52 -0.01 13.22
N GLU A 81 -4.29 1.03 13.56
CA GLU A 81 -5.41 1.70 12.83
C GLU A 81 -6.11 0.85 11.75
N LEU A 82 -7.04 0.00 12.20
CA LEU A 82 -7.72 -1.01 11.40
C LEU A 82 -8.51 -0.45 10.20
N GLN A 83 -9.18 0.69 10.35
CA GLN A 83 -10.19 1.13 9.39
C GLN A 83 -9.61 1.60 8.05
N SER A 84 -8.50 2.34 8.08
CA SER A 84 -7.79 2.79 6.86
C SER A 84 -7.19 1.61 6.10
N ARG A 85 -6.76 0.57 6.84
CA ARG A 85 -6.16 -0.63 6.28
C ARG A 85 -7.18 -1.60 5.68
N ASP A 86 -8.35 -1.74 6.30
CA ASP A 86 -9.45 -2.53 5.73
C ASP A 86 -9.85 -1.97 4.36
N LEU A 87 -9.98 -0.65 4.25
CA LEU A 87 -10.29 0.02 2.99
C LEU A 87 -9.20 -0.18 1.93
N ALA A 88 -7.93 -0.05 2.34
CA ALA A 88 -6.78 -0.32 1.49
C ALA A 88 -6.78 -1.79 0.99
N PHE A 89 -7.05 -2.74 1.88
CA PHE A 89 -7.14 -4.15 1.51
C PHE A 89 -8.26 -4.43 0.51
N GLU A 90 -9.46 -3.90 0.77
CA GLU A 90 -10.63 -4.07 -0.08
C GLU A 90 -10.40 -3.54 -1.50
N ASN A 91 -9.85 -2.33 -1.61
CA ASN A 91 -9.50 -1.70 -2.88
C ASN A 91 -8.45 -2.52 -3.65
N GLY A 92 -7.37 -2.93 -2.95
CA GLY A 92 -6.32 -3.75 -3.54
C GLY A 92 -6.86 -5.07 -4.08
N TYR A 93 -7.60 -5.82 -3.26
CA TYR A 93 -8.18 -7.12 -3.64
C TYR A 93 -9.11 -6.98 -4.84
N THR A 94 -10.01 -6.02 -4.80
CA THR A 94 -11.00 -5.81 -5.86
C THR A 94 -10.35 -5.50 -7.20
N ASP A 95 -9.33 -4.65 -7.22
CA ASP A 95 -8.58 -4.36 -8.44
C ASP A 95 -7.85 -5.58 -8.99
N GLY A 96 -7.25 -6.40 -8.11
CA GLY A 96 -6.53 -7.62 -8.49
C GLY A 96 -7.47 -8.64 -9.12
N PHE A 97 -8.60 -8.87 -8.48
CA PHE A 97 -9.64 -9.79 -8.95
C PHE A 97 -10.27 -9.31 -10.25
N LYS A 98 -10.55 -8.00 -10.38
CA LYS A 98 -11.11 -7.44 -11.61
C LYS A 98 -10.14 -7.54 -12.78
N LYS A 99 -8.84 -7.38 -12.57
CA LYS A 99 -7.84 -7.48 -13.65
C LYS A 99 -7.89 -8.83 -14.36
N THR A 100 -8.07 -9.93 -13.63
CA THR A 100 -8.10 -11.28 -14.17
C THR A 100 -9.43 -11.58 -14.85
N HIS A 101 -10.55 -11.11 -14.30
CA HIS A 101 -11.87 -11.24 -14.92
C HIS A 101 -12.10 -10.30 -16.11
N HIS A 102 -11.49 -9.11 -16.16
CA HIS A 102 -11.50 -8.23 -17.35
C HIS A 102 -10.69 -8.82 -18.51
N ARG A 103 -9.71 -9.68 -18.23
CA ARG A 103 -8.89 -10.34 -19.26
C ARG A 103 -9.66 -11.41 -20.04
N GLN A 104 -10.87 -11.77 -19.60
CA GLN A 104 -11.78 -12.69 -20.30
C GLN A 104 -12.94 -11.95 -21.01
N GLY A 105 -12.67 -10.79 -21.61
CA GLY A 105 -13.51 -10.27 -22.71
C GLY A 105 -13.42 -11.19 -23.93
N PRO A 106 -14.50 -11.33 -24.74
CA PRO A 106 -14.72 -12.48 -25.61
C PRO A 106 -13.58 -12.63 -26.63
N ALA A 107 -13.14 -13.87 -26.82
CA ALA A 107 -12.39 -14.25 -28.01
C ALA A 107 -13.20 -13.81 -29.24
N GLN A 108 -12.63 -12.89 -30.02
CA GLN A 108 -13.01 -12.68 -31.40
C GLN A 108 -12.13 -13.56 -32.29
#